data_AF-Q0TWN8-F1
#
_entry.id   AF-Q0TWN8-F1
#
_cell.length_a   1.000
_cell.length_b   1.000
_cell.length_c   1.000
_cell.angle_alpha   90.00
_cell.angle_beta   90.00
_cell.angle_gamma   90.00
#
_symmetry.space_group_name_H-M   'P 1'
#
loop_
_entity.id
_entity.type
_entity.pdbx_description
1 polymer ?
#
loop_
_entity_poly.entity_id
_entity_poly.type
_entity_poly.pdbx_seq_one_letter_code
_entity_poly.pdbx_strand_id
1 'polypeptide(L)'
;MEKMFAKMEKGLTPGKSERILSMHQVFRAFTTDVITLYAFGDNQKILDHDDWGHAATAGSAAWHSLTHVFAAFPIVLTLLRSIPLWAFKIFMPSLNELHEKQKVVRFIRNSPDPEQIKKTIFEGVLSSNLPPEEKTDARLAQEAQLIVFAGEGTVAYTMNAALYELLAHPVEYTKVQEELAEALEIGNKSPTFGASRNSSLSECGDSGDNAATSVE
;
A
#
# COMPACT_ATOMS: atom_id res chain seq x y z
N MET A 1 -9.66 -6.45 -9.52
CA MET A 1 -8.62 -6.84 -10.49
C MET A 1 -9.11 -6.82 -11.93
N GLU A 2 -10.26 -7.40 -12.29
CA GLU A 2 -10.78 -7.34 -13.67
C GLU A 2 -10.89 -5.91 -14.24
N LYS A 3 -11.40 -4.96 -13.45
CA LYS A 3 -11.45 -3.54 -13.83
C LYS A 3 -10.06 -2.92 -14.09
N MET A 4 -9.04 -3.36 -13.36
CA MET A 4 -7.67 -2.89 -13.53
C MET A 4 -7.12 -3.34 -14.88
N PHE A 5 -7.25 -4.63 -15.20
CA PHE A 5 -6.81 -5.16 -16.49
C PHE A 5 -7.57 -4.51 -17.66
N ALA A 6 -8.89 -4.38 -17.56
CA ALA A 6 -9.68 -3.68 -18.57
C ALA A 6 -9.26 -2.22 -18.77
N LYS A 7 -8.87 -1.53 -17.68
CA LYS A 7 -8.39 -0.14 -17.73
C LYS A 7 -6.98 -0.05 -18.31
N MET A 8 -6.10 -1.00 -18.00
CA MET A 8 -4.76 -1.12 -18.59
C MET A 8 -4.88 -1.39 -20.10
N GLU A 9 -5.70 -2.36 -20.51
CA GLU A 9 -5.97 -2.70 -21.91
C GLU A 9 -6.54 -1.51 -22.69
N LYS A 10 -7.50 -0.78 -22.09
CA LYS A 10 -8.05 0.44 -22.69
C LYS A 10 -6.97 1.52 -22.89
N GLY A 11 -6.00 1.62 -21.97
CA GLY A 11 -4.86 2.53 -22.08
C GLY A 11 -3.80 2.09 -23.12
N LEU A 12 -3.74 0.79 -23.44
CA LEU A 12 -2.80 0.17 -24.37
C LEU A 12 -3.34 0.03 -25.81
N THR A 13 -4.58 0.46 -26.09
CA THR A 13 -5.19 0.30 -27.42
C THR A 13 -4.43 1.09 -28.51
N PRO A 14 -3.99 0.44 -29.62
CA PRO A 14 -3.26 1.12 -30.69
C PRO A 14 -4.09 2.23 -31.33
N GLY A 15 -3.56 3.45 -31.39
CA GLY A 15 -4.20 4.60 -32.05
C GLY A 15 -4.76 5.69 -31.13
N LYS A 16 -4.75 5.49 -29.80
CA LYS A 16 -4.92 6.58 -28.82
C LYS A 16 -3.64 6.67 -28.01
N SER A 17 -2.85 7.73 -28.23
CA SER A 17 -1.62 8.11 -27.50
C SER A 17 -0.98 6.98 -26.70
N GLU A 18 0.11 6.40 -27.19
CA GLU A 18 0.96 5.44 -26.48
C GLU A 18 1.28 5.98 -25.07
N ARG A 19 0.46 5.62 -24.08
CA ARG A 19 0.62 6.09 -22.70
C ARG A 19 1.56 5.11 -22.04
N ILE A 20 2.80 5.56 -21.81
CA ILE A 20 3.73 4.88 -20.92
C ILE A 20 3.06 4.80 -19.55
N LEU A 21 2.71 3.58 -19.13
CA LEU A 21 2.08 3.32 -17.85
C LEU A 21 3.17 3.02 -16.81
N SER A 22 3.27 3.86 -15.79
CA SER A 22 4.16 3.58 -14.65
C SER A 22 3.55 2.46 -13.80
N MET A 23 4.08 1.24 -13.94
CA MET A 23 3.62 0.10 -13.14
C MET A 23 3.83 0.31 -11.64
N HIS A 24 4.92 0.97 -11.24
CA HIS A 24 5.14 1.37 -9.85
C HIS A 24 3.97 2.19 -9.29
N GLN A 25 3.43 3.14 -10.06
CA GLN A 25 2.26 3.92 -9.62
C GLN A 25 1.00 3.05 -9.49
N VAL A 26 0.76 2.16 -10.44
CA VAL A 26 -0.37 1.21 -10.39
C VAL A 26 -0.27 0.32 -9.16
N PHE A 27 0.93 -0.19 -8.87
CA PHE A 27 1.18 -1.00 -7.68
C PHE A 27 1.01 -0.20 -6.39
N ARG A 28 1.44 1.06 -6.32
CA ARG A 28 1.18 1.92 -5.16
C ARG A 28 -0.31 2.12 -4.89
N ALA A 29 -1.10 2.37 -5.93
CA ALA A 29 -2.55 2.48 -5.78
C ALA A 29 -3.16 1.15 -5.27
N PHE A 30 -2.74 0.03 -5.85
CA PHE A 30 -3.18 -1.30 -5.45
C PHE A 30 -2.81 -1.63 -4.00
N THR A 31 -1.55 -1.44 -3.60
CA THR A 31 -1.08 -1.73 -2.25
C THR A 31 -1.74 -0.82 -1.22
N THR A 32 -2.01 0.44 -1.56
CA THR A 32 -2.79 1.35 -0.71
C THR A 32 -4.20 0.80 -0.47
N ASP A 33 -4.91 0.41 -1.53
CA ASP A 33 -6.27 -0.15 -1.38
C ASP A 33 -6.28 -1.44 -0.54
N VAL A 34 -5.26 -2.28 -0.70
CA VAL A 34 -5.11 -3.52 0.09
C VAL A 34 -4.81 -3.22 1.55
N ILE A 35 -3.82 -2.36 1.84
CA ILE A 35 -3.42 -2.09 3.23
C ILE A 35 -4.52 -1.34 3.98
N THR A 36 -5.25 -0.43 3.33
CA THR A 36 -6.38 0.27 3.98
C THR A 36 -7.54 -0.67 4.24
N LEU A 37 -7.78 -1.65 3.35
CA LEU A 37 -8.79 -2.68 3.56
C LEU A 37 -8.46 -3.56 4.77
N TYR A 38 -7.21 -4.02 4.90
CA TYR A 38 -6.79 -4.82 6.07
C TYR A 38 -6.71 -4.01 7.36
N ALA A 39 -6.24 -2.76 7.28
CA ALA A 39 -6.09 -1.92 8.45
C ALA A 39 -7.45 -1.42 8.98
N PHE A 40 -8.33 -0.96 8.09
CA PHE A 40 -9.53 -0.20 8.46
C PHE A 40 -10.85 -0.86 8.03
N GLY A 41 -10.79 -1.93 7.23
CA GLY A 41 -11.97 -2.53 6.62
C GLY A 41 -12.51 -1.73 5.45
N ASP A 42 -11.83 -0.64 5.05
CA ASP A 42 -12.29 0.27 4.00
C ASP A 42 -11.35 0.23 2.79
N ASN A 43 -11.93 -0.01 1.62
CA ASN A 43 -11.22 0.05 0.35
C ASN A 43 -11.51 1.41 -0.30
N GLN A 44 -10.49 2.27 -0.34
CA GLN A 44 -10.60 3.63 -0.87
C GLN A 44 -10.79 3.65 -2.40
N LYS A 45 -10.58 2.52 -3.09
CA LYS A 45 -10.69 2.35 -4.54
C LYS A 45 -9.82 3.34 -5.31
N ILE A 46 -8.63 3.62 -4.79
CA ILE A 46 -7.64 4.51 -5.40
C ILE A 46 -7.24 3.98 -6.78
N LEU A 47 -7.20 2.66 -6.96
CA LEU A 47 -6.91 2.03 -8.25
C LEU A 47 -7.95 2.39 -9.34
N ASP A 48 -9.19 2.69 -8.95
CA ASP A 48 -10.25 3.05 -9.88
C ASP A 48 -10.09 4.50 -10.39
N HIS A 49 -9.33 5.37 -9.70
CA HIS A 49 -9.14 6.78 -10.07
C HIS A 49 -8.48 6.97 -11.45
N ASP A 50 -8.96 7.93 -12.24
CA ASP A 50 -8.49 8.15 -13.62
C ASP A 50 -6.98 8.46 -13.73
N ASP A 51 -6.37 8.98 -12.67
CA ASP A 51 -4.96 9.32 -12.55
C ASP A 51 -4.09 8.20 -11.95
N TRP A 52 -4.65 6.99 -11.81
CA TRP A 52 -3.99 5.85 -11.14
C TRP A 52 -3.54 6.18 -9.70
N GLY A 53 -4.28 7.04 -9.01
CA GLY A 53 -4.01 7.37 -7.62
C GLY A 53 -2.84 8.33 -7.41
N HIS A 54 -2.35 9.01 -8.45
CA HIS A 54 -1.23 9.96 -8.32
C HIS A 54 -1.52 11.04 -7.28
N ALA A 55 -2.71 11.64 -7.32
CA ALA A 55 -3.11 12.64 -6.34
C ALA A 55 -3.23 12.04 -4.92
N ALA A 56 -3.82 10.84 -4.81
CA ALA A 56 -4.07 10.18 -3.54
C ALA A 56 -2.78 9.73 -2.83
N THR A 57 -1.72 9.41 -3.57
CA THR A 57 -0.44 8.97 -3.00
C THR A 57 0.65 10.05 -2.99
N ALA A 58 0.33 11.25 -3.49
CA ALA A 58 1.24 12.39 -3.51
C ALA A 58 1.62 12.87 -2.11
N GLY A 59 0.68 12.83 -1.17
CA GLY A 59 0.93 13.16 0.24
C GLY A 59 1.97 12.25 0.89
N SER A 60 1.80 10.94 0.75
CA SER A 60 2.76 9.94 1.22
C SER A 60 4.14 10.15 0.60
N ALA A 61 4.20 10.43 -0.72
CA ALA A 61 5.47 10.66 -1.41
C ALA A 61 6.19 11.93 -0.92
N ALA A 62 5.45 13.03 -0.76
CA ALA A 62 5.98 14.28 -0.22
C ALA A 62 6.49 14.08 1.22
N TRP A 63 5.76 13.34 2.04
CA TRP A 63 6.19 13.01 3.40
C TRP A 63 7.52 12.25 3.40
N HIS A 64 7.64 11.22 2.56
CA HIS A 64 8.88 10.43 2.46
C HIS A 64 10.06 11.27 1.96
N SER A 65 9.86 12.21 1.03
CA SER A 65 10.95 13.10 0.59
C SER A 65 11.50 14.00 1.70
N LEU A 66 10.68 14.29 2.73
CA LEU A 66 11.07 15.11 3.87
C LEU A 66 11.76 14.29 4.96
N THR A 67 11.76 12.96 4.90
CA THR A 67 12.35 12.09 5.93
C THR A 67 13.83 12.42 6.17
N HIS A 68 14.61 12.66 5.11
CA HIS A 68 16.02 13.06 5.26
C HIS A 68 16.17 14.41 5.96
N VAL A 69 15.25 15.36 5.73
CA VAL A 69 15.25 16.66 6.39
C VAL A 69 14.92 16.51 7.88
N PHE A 70 13.94 15.67 8.21
CA PHE A 70 13.59 15.39 9.62
C PHE A 70 14.71 14.67 10.36
N ALA A 71 15.43 13.76 9.69
CA ALA A 71 16.60 13.09 10.26
C ALA A 71 17.76 14.07 10.51
N ALA A 72 18.04 14.97 9.56
CA ALA A 72 19.10 15.96 9.69
C ALA A 72 18.77 17.08 10.69
N PHE A 73 17.49 17.46 10.81
CA PHE A 73 17.04 18.56 11.66
C PHE A 73 15.81 18.17 12.51
N PRO A 74 16.00 17.46 13.63
CA PRO A 74 14.90 16.97 14.47
C PRO A 74 13.96 18.09 14.98
N ILE A 75 14.48 19.31 15.14
CA ILE A 75 13.72 20.50 15.55
C ILE A 75 12.58 20.81 14.57
N VAL A 76 12.77 20.53 13.27
CA VAL A 76 11.76 20.77 12.23
C VAL A 76 10.51 19.96 12.51
N LEU A 77 10.63 18.71 12.96
CA LEU A 77 9.48 17.87 13.28
C LEU A 77 8.72 18.40 14.51
N THR A 78 9.42 18.91 15.52
CA THR A 78 8.82 19.54 16.71
C THR A 78 8.06 20.81 16.35
N LEU A 79 8.64 21.64 15.48
CA LEU A 79 7.96 22.83 14.96
C LEU A 79 6.73 22.45 14.15
N LEU A 80 6.85 21.46 13.26
CA LEU A 80 5.76 20.99 12.40
C LEU A 80 4.54 20.54 13.21
N ARG A 81 4.75 19.82 14.33
CA ARG A 81 3.68 19.41 15.26
C ARG A 81 3.02 20.58 15.99
N SER A 82 3.70 21.71 16.10
CA SER A 82 3.21 22.92 16.78
C SER A 82 2.49 23.89 15.83
N ILE A 83 2.52 23.63 14.52
CA ILE A 83 1.85 24.47 13.52
C ILE A 83 0.33 24.25 13.60
N PRO A 84 -0.48 25.32 13.70
CA PRO A 84 -1.93 25.18 13.69
C PRO A 84 -2.42 24.67 12.32
N LEU A 85 -3.45 23.82 12.35
CA LEU A 85 -4.05 23.14 11.19
C LEU A 85 -4.30 24.04 9.97
N TRP A 86 -4.75 25.28 10.17
CA TRP A 86 -5.03 26.21 9.08
C TRP A 86 -3.75 26.61 8.32
N ALA A 87 -2.64 26.80 9.03
CA ALA A 87 -1.36 27.13 8.42
C ALA A 87 -0.76 25.89 7.73
N PHE A 88 -0.87 24.72 8.36
CA PHE A 88 -0.45 23.45 7.77
C PHE A 88 -1.16 23.17 6.42
N LYS A 89 -2.47 23.43 6.34
CA LYS A 89 -3.25 23.30 5.11
C LYS A 89 -2.81 24.23 3.97
N ILE A 90 -2.29 25.40 4.30
CA ILE A 90 -1.82 26.40 3.31
C ILE A 90 -0.43 26.02 2.80
N PHE A 91 0.49 25.66 3.70
CA PHE A 91 1.89 25.42 3.33
C PHE A 91 2.15 23.98 2.86
N MET A 92 1.36 23.02 3.35
CA MET A 92 1.54 21.59 3.07
C MET A 92 0.20 20.91 2.71
N PRO A 93 -0.49 21.39 1.65
CA PRO A 93 -1.80 20.87 1.26
C PRO A 93 -1.76 19.37 0.92
N SER A 94 -0.65 18.88 0.36
CA SER A 94 -0.44 17.45 0.04
C SER A 94 -0.39 16.57 1.29
N LEU A 95 0.02 17.10 2.44
CA LEU A 95 0.10 16.34 3.70
C LEU A 95 -1.20 16.42 4.52
N ASN A 96 -2.18 17.21 4.08
CA ASN A 96 -3.42 17.41 4.81
C ASN A 96 -4.26 16.11 4.91
N GLU A 97 -4.15 15.23 3.92
CA GLU A 97 -4.81 13.91 3.94
C GLU A 97 -4.30 13.00 5.07
N LEU A 98 -3.03 13.12 5.49
CA LEU A 98 -2.51 12.40 6.67
C LEU A 98 -3.20 12.86 7.95
N HIS A 99 -3.48 14.15 8.08
CA HIS A 99 -4.07 14.71 9.29
C HIS A 99 -5.54 14.29 9.47
N GLU A 100 -6.25 14.09 8.36
CA GLU A 100 -7.64 13.60 8.33
C GLU A 100 -7.76 12.13 8.78
N LYS A 101 -6.67 11.34 8.78
CA LYS A 101 -6.67 9.92 9.21
C LYS A 101 -7.01 9.73 10.70
N GLN A 102 -6.94 10.77 11.53
CA GLN A 102 -7.48 10.74 12.91
C GLN A 102 -8.98 10.37 12.94
N LYS A 103 -9.73 10.70 11.88
CA LYS A 103 -11.16 10.36 11.76
C LYS A 103 -11.39 8.87 11.50
N VAL A 104 -10.41 8.17 10.93
CA VAL A 104 -10.53 6.74 10.57
C VAL A 104 -10.53 5.86 11.81
N VAL A 105 -9.69 6.17 12.81
CA VAL A 105 -9.69 5.45 14.10
C VAL A 105 -11.03 5.59 14.81
N ARG A 106 -11.61 6.80 14.78
CA ARG A 106 -12.94 7.05 15.35
C ARG A 106 -14.05 6.35 14.58
N PHE A 107 -13.88 6.19 13.26
CA PHE A 107 -14.80 5.41 12.44
C PHE A 107 -14.75 3.93 12.83
N ILE A 108 -13.57 3.32 12.99
CA ILE A 108 -13.44 1.92 13.44
C ILE A 108 -14.12 1.71 14.79
N ARG A 109 -13.93 2.64 15.73
CA ARG A 109 -14.50 2.55 17.09
C ARG A 109 -16.03 2.64 17.11
N ASN A 110 -16.62 3.36 16.16
CA ASN A 110 -18.05 3.66 16.11
C ASN A 110 -18.75 3.02 14.89
N SER A 111 -18.07 2.12 14.17
CA SER A 111 -18.60 1.65 12.89
C SER A 111 -19.81 0.73 13.13
N PRO A 112 -20.89 0.89 12.35
CA PRO A 112 -22.15 0.18 12.54
C PRO A 112 -22.14 -1.28 12.03
N ASP A 113 -21.04 -1.74 11.41
CA ASP A 113 -20.87 -3.12 10.93
C ASP A 113 -19.79 -3.87 11.74
N PRO A 114 -20.17 -4.61 12.80
CA PRO A 114 -19.24 -5.33 13.66
C PRO A 114 -18.45 -6.42 12.92
N GLU A 115 -19.02 -7.02 11.86
CA GLU A 115 -18.40 -8.16 11.17
C GLU A 115 -17.29 -7.73 10.20
N GLN A 116 -17.44 -6.56 9.59
CA GLN A 116 -16.39 -5.94 8.77
C GLN A 116 -15.21 -5.47 9.64
N ILE A 117 -15.50 -4.93 10.82
CA ILE A 117 -14.49 -4.40 11.75
C ILE A 117 -13.70 -5.54 12.41
N LYS A 118 -14.34 -6.66 12.79
CA LYS A 118 -13.71 -7.85 13.43
C LYS A 118 -12.54 -8.47 12.68
N LYS A 119 -12.34 -8.10 11.42
CA LYS A 119 -11.28 -8.64 10.55
C LYS A 119 -10.13 -7.65 10.34
N THR A 120 -10.17 -6.50 11.00
CA THR A 120 -9.21 -5.43 10.80
C THR A 120 -8.07 -5.49 11.82
N ILE A 121 -6.90 -5.00 11.44
CA ILE A 121 -5.75 -4.90 12.35
C ILE A 121 -6.11 -4.06 13.58
N PHE A 122 -6.79 -2.93 13.38
CA PHE A 122 -7.14 -2.02 14.48
C PHE A 122 -8.22 -2.57 15.41
N GLU A 123 -9.13 -3.41 14.94
CA GLU A 123 -10.03 -4.14 15.83
C GLU A 123 -9.26 -5.12 16.72
N GLY A 124 -8.30 -5.85 16.16
CA GLY A 124 -7.45 -6.75 16.93
C GLY A 124 -6.65 -6.02 18.02
N VAL A 125 -6.15 -4.82 17.70
CA VAL A 125 -5.48 -3.95 18.68
C VAL A 125 -6.46 -3.50 19.78
N LEU A 126 -7.66 -3.05 19.41
CA LEU A 126 -8.68 -2.59 20.36
C LEU A 126 -9.18 -3.72 21.28
N SER A 127 -9.32 -4.94 20.75
CA SER A 127 -9.79 -6.13 21.48
C SER A 127 -8.70 -6.85 22.29
N SER A 128 -7.43 -6.51 22.07
CA SER A 128 -6.28 -7.11 22.78
C SER A 128 -6.19 -6.79 24.28
N ASN A 129 -5.23 -7.38 24.98
CA ASN A 129 -4.90 -7.05 26.38
C ASN A 129 -3.90 -5.89 26.54
N LEU A 130 -3.70 -5.05 25.50
CA LEU A 130 -2.79 -3.91 25.57
C LEU A 130 -3.24 -2.87 26.62
N PRO A 131 -2.28 -2.15 27.25
CA PRO A 131 -2.59 -1.08 28.19
C PRO A 131 -3.47 0.02 27.57
N PRO A 132 -4.29 0.72 28.37
CA PRO A 132 -5.13 1.81 27.87
C PRO A 132 -4.36 2.92 27.15
N GLU A 133 -3.12 3.22 27.54
CA GLU A 133 -2.28 4.22 26.87
C GLU A 133 -2.00 3.88 25.39
N GLU A 134 -1.85 2.60 25.04
CA GLU A 134 -1.60 2.14 23.66
C GLU A 134 -2.87 2.16 22.80
N LYS A 135 -4.04 2.31 23.43
CA LYS A 135 -5.35 2.33 22.75
C LYS A 135 -5.94 3.73 22.63
N THR A 136 -5.17 4.76 22.92
CA THR A 136 -5.62 6.15 22.78
C THR A 136 -5.82 6.51 21.30
N ASP A 137 -6.84 7.33 21.00
CA ASP A 137 -7.12 7.78 19.63
C ASP A 137 -5.88 8.37 18.94
N ALA A 138 -5.07 9.14 19.67
CA ALA A 138 -3.86 9.76 19.15
C ALA A 138 -2.78 8.74 18.79
N ARG A 139 -2.57 7.72 19.63
CA ARG A 139 -1.62 6.64 19.39
C ARG A 139 -2.04 5.80 18.19
N LEU A 140 -3.29 5.37 18.16
CA LEU A 140 -3.84 4.58 17.07
C LEU A 140 -3.81 5.34 15.73
N ALA A 141 -4.01 6.67 15.74
CA ALA A 141 -3.91 7.46 14.51
C ALA A 141 -2.48 7.50 13.95
N GLN A 142 -1.47 7.54 14.83
CA GLN A 142 -0.07 7.47 14.42
C GLN A 142 0.28 6.09 13.85
N GLU A 143 -0.15 5.02 14.52
CA GLU A 143 0.04 3.64 14.04
C GLU A 143 -0.68 3.41 12.71
N ALA A 144 -1.89 3.97 12.54
CA ALA A 144 -2.65 3.89 11.29
C ALA A 144 -1.90 4.53 10.12
N GLN A 145 -1.30 5.69 10.36
CA GLN A 145 -0.48 6.36 9.37
C GLN A 145 0.79 5.54 9.06
N LEU A 146 1.46 5.01 10.08
CA LEU A 146 2.66 4.21 9.92
C LEU A 146 2.40 2.94 9.09
N ILE A 147 1.33 2.21 9.37
CA ILE A 147 0.95 0.98 8.66
C ILE A 147 0.73 1.27 7.17
N VAL A 148 0.01 2.34 6.83
CA VAL A 148 -0.22 2.72 5.43
C VAL A 148 1.09 3.08 4.74
N PHE A 149 1.96 3.86 5.38
CA PHE A 149 3.25 4.24 4.79
C PHE A 149 4.16 3.04 4.56
N ALA A 150 4.26 2.16 5.55
CA ALA A 150 5.08 0.97 5.45
C ALA A 150 4.54 -0.01 4.39
N GLY A 151 3.23 -0.25 4.37
CA GLY A 151 2.60 -1.24 3.49
C GLY A 151 2.35 -0.77 2.06
N GLU A 152 2.32 0.53 1.79
CA GLU A 152 2.13 1.07 0.45
C GLU A 152 3.41 0.93 -0.39
N GLY A 153 4.45 1.68 -0.02
CA GLY A 153 5.59 1.94 -0.90
C GLY A 153 6.53 0.76 -1.04
N THR A 154 6.83 0.06 0.06
CA THR A 154 7.76 -1.08 0.06
C THR A 154 7.24 -2.21 -0.83
N VAL A 155 5.98 -2.61 -0.63
CA VAL A 155 5.33 -3.67 -1.42
C VAL A 155 5.21 -3.28 -2.88
N ALA A 156 4.87 -2.01 -3.18
CA ALA A 156 4.77 -1.55 -4.55
C ALA A 156 6.12 -1.57 -5.27
N TYR A 157 7.20 -1.22 -4.57
CA TYR A 157 8.55 -1.32 -5.09
C TYR A 157 8.94 -2.77 -5.37
N THR A 158 8.73 -3.68 -4.40
CA THR A 158 9.01 -5.11 -4.56
C THR A 158 8.24 -5.70 -5.74
N MET A 159 6.95 -5.39 -5.89
CA MET A 159 6.15 -5.84 -7.04
C MET A 159 6.69 -5.29 -8.37
N ASN A 160 7.13 -4.03 -8.39
CA ASN A 160 7.70 -3.42 -9.58
C ASN A 160 9.06 -4.06 -9.96
N ALA A 161 9.92 -4.31 -8.98
CA ALA A 161 11.19 -5.00 -9.18
C ALA A 161 10.97 -6.44 -9.67
N ALA A 162 10.08 -7.20 -9.03
CA ALA A 162 9.73 -8.55 -9.45
C ALA A 162 9.18 -8.58 -10.89
N LEU A 163 8.30 -7.63 -11.24
CA LEU A 163 7.79 -7.52 -12.60
C LEU A 163 8.92 -7.25 -13.61
N TYR A 164 9.84 -6.34 -13.28
CA TYR A 164 10.98 -6.06 -14.13
C TYR A 164 11.87 -7.30 -14.33
N GLU A 165 12.21 -8.00 -13.25
CA GLU A 165 13.06 -9.20 -13.30
C GLU A 165 12.43 -10.30 -14.15
N LEU A 166 11.12 -10.53 -14.03
CA LEU A 166 10.40 -11.49 -14.85
C LEU A 166 10.42 -11.10 -16.34
N LEU A 167 10.20 -9.83 -16.66
CA LEU A 167 10.20 -9.35 -18.05
C LEU A 167 11.61 -9.36 -18.66
N ALA A 168 12.66 -9.17 -17.85
CA ALA A 168 14.05 -9.20 -18.28
C ALA A 168 14.57 -10.63 -18.49
N HIS A 169 13.99 -11.64 -17.82
CA HIS A 169 14.43 -13.03 -17.85
C HIS A 169 13.32 -13.98 -18.35
N PRO A 170 13.19 -14.19 -19.69
CA PRO A 170 12.09 -14.95 -20.28
C PRO A 170 11.97 -16.41 -19.81
N VAL A 171 13.08 -17.03 -19.43
CA VAL A 171 13.11 -18.40 -18.90
C VAL A 171 12.38 -18.47 -17.55
N GLU A 172 12.71 -17.54 -16.64
CA GLU A 172 12.05 -17.46 -15.32
C GLU A 172 10.57 -17.08 -15.46
N TYR A 173 10.25 -16.17 -16.39
CA TYR A 173 8.85 -15.83 -16.69
C TYR A 173 8.02 -17.06 -17.09
N THR A 174 8.55 -17.87 -18.02
CA THR A 174 7.85 -19.07 -18.51
C THR A 174 7.66 -20.08 -17.38
N LYS A 175 8.70 -20.31 -16.57
CA LYS A 175 8.64 -21.19 -15.41
C LYS A 175 7.58 -20.75 -14.40
N VAL A 176 7.56 -19.46 -14.04
CA VAL A 176 6.56 -18.93 -13.10
C VAL A 176 5.13 -19.02 -13.66
N GLN A 177 4.95 -18.82 -14.97
CA GLN A 177 3.65 -19.03 -15.61
C GLN A 177 3.17 -20.48 -15.51
N GLU A 178 4.06 -21.45 -15.77
CA GLU A 178 3.76 -22.88 -15.67
C GLU A 178 3.42 -23.27 -14.22
N GLU A 179 4.24 -22.85 -13.25
CA GLU A 179 3.98 -23.11 -11.82
C GLU A 179 2.64 -22.51 -11.35
N LEU A 180 2.32 -21.30 -11.81
CA LEU A 180 1.06 -20.65 -11.47
C LEU A 180 -0.14 -21.37 -12.10
N ALA A 181 0.00 -21.80 -13.37
CA ALA A 181 -1.05 -22.58 -14.05
C ALA A 181 -1.29 -23.90 -13.32
N GLU A 182 -0.23 -24.64 -12.98
CA GLU A 182 -0.33 -25.90 -12.23
C GLU A 182 -0.99 -25.69 -10.86
N ALA A 183 -0.55 -24.67 -10.10
CA ALA A 183 -1.12 -24.37 -8.78
C ALA A 183 -2.61 -24.00 -8.84
N LEU A 184 -3.04 -23.30 -9.90
CA LEU A 184 -4.44 -22.92 -10.12
C LEU A 184 -5.28 -24.07 -10.70
N GLU A 185 -4.69 -25.00 -11.43
CA GLU A 185 -5.38 -26.21 -11.90
C GLU A 185 -5.57 -27.24 -10.78
N ILE A 186 -4.57 -27.40 -9.90
CA ILE A 186 -4.64 -28.27 -8.71
C ILE A 186 -5.72 -27.79 -7.74
N GLY A 187 -6.00 -26.49 -7.71
CA GLY A 187 -7.08 -25.90 -6.93
C GLY A 187 -8.02 -25.14 -7.83
N ASN A 188 -9.04 -25.80 -8.39
CA ASN A 188 -10.17 -25.24 -9.18
C ASN A 188 -11.04 -24.24 -8.37
N LYS A 189 -10.41 -23.35 -7.60
CA LYS A 189 -10.89 -22.43 -6.57
C LYS A 189 -9.89 -21.28 -6.47
N SER A 190 -10.37 -20.10 -6.07
CA SER A 190 -9.54 -18.94 -5.79
C SER A 190 -8.29 -19.29 -4.96
N PRO A 191 -7.12 -18.66 -5.23
CA PRO A 191 -5.90 -18.94 -4.48
C PRO A 191 -6.16 -18.81 -2.98
N THR A 192 -5.84 -19.88 -2.25
CA THR A 192 -5.97 -19.94 -0.79
C THR A 192 -4.58 -19.96 -0.17
N PHE A 193 -4.45 -19.40 1.03
CA PHE A 193 -3.18 -19.29 1.76
C PHE A 193 -2.45 -20.63 1.96
N GLY A 194 -3.16 -21.76 1.87
CA GLY A 194 -2.58 -23.10 1.95
C GLY A 194 -1.83 -23.55 0.69
N ALA A 195 -2.18 -23.00 -0.48
CA ALA A 195 -1.65 -23.45 -1.76
C ALA A 195 -0.26 -22.88 -2.10
N SER A 196 0.10 -21.71 -1.55
CA SER A 196 1.38 -21.04 -1.90
C SER A 196 2.61 -21.59 -1.18
N ARG A 197 2.47 -22.57 -0.29
CA ARG A 197 3.60 -23.15 0.47
C ARG A 197 4.48 -24.11 -0.34
N ASN A 198 4.06 -24.49 -1.54
CA ASN A 198 4.75 -25.47 -2.38
C ASN A 198 5.33 -24.88 -3.69
N SER A 199 5.26 -23.55 -3.91
CA SER A 199 5.72 -22.90 -5.16
C SER A 199 7.03 -22.14 -4.97
N SER A 200 7.89 -22.10 -5.99
CA SER A 200 9.19 -21.39 -5.96
C SER A 200 9.07 -19.86 -5.80
N LEU A 201 7.84 -19.32 -5.87
CA LEU A 201 7.53 -17.91 -5.59
C LEU A 201 7.97 -17.44 -4.20
N SER A 202 8.09 -18.33 -3.20
CA SER A 202 8.64 -17.96 -1.89
C SER A 202 10.14 -17.67 -1.93
N GLU A 203 10.91 -18.34 -2.80
CA GLU A 203 12.35 -18.10 -2.98
C GLU A 203 12.62 -16.80 -3.77
N CYS A 204 11.71 -16.43 -4.68
CA CYS A 204 11.86 -15.21 -5.48
C CYS A 204 11.68 -13.93 -4.64
N GLY A 205 10.85 -13.97 -3.59
CA GLY A 205 10.72 -12.87 -2.61
C GLY A 205 12.02 -12.61 -1.86
N ASP A 206 12.72 -13.66 -1.42
CA ASP A 206 14.01 -13.57 -0.74
C ASP A 206 15.13 -13.03 -1.66
N SER A 207 15.06 -13.32 -2.97
CA SER A 207 16.05 -12.80 -3.94
C SER A 207 15.86 -11.30 -4.21
N GLY A 208 14.62 -10.83 -4.30
CA GLY A 208 14.29 -9.42 -4.51
C GLY A 208 14.70 -8.51 -3.35
N ASP A 209 14.57 -8.99 -2.11
CA ASP A 209 15.00 -8.24 -0.91
C ASP A 209 16.53 -8.09 -0.82
N ASN A 210 17.29 -9.10 -1.30
CA ASN A 210 18.75 -9.05 -1.37
C ASN A 210 19.29 -8.14 -2.49
N ALA A 211 18.57 -8.02 -3.62
CA ALA A 211 18.92 -7.08 -4.68
C ALA A 211 18.65 -5.62 -4.26
N ALA A 212 17.60 -5.37 -3.49
CA ALA A 212 17.26 -4.05 -2.96
C ALA A 212 18.26 -3.52 -1.91
N THR A 213 18.97 -4.41 -1.21
CA THR A 213 20.02 -4.04 -0.24
C THR A 213 21.40 -3.84 -0.86
N SER A 214 21.56 -4.13 -2.16
CA SER A 214 22.84 -4.03 -2.88
C SER A 214 23.02 -2.72 -3.66
N VAL A 215 22.09 -1.75 -3.49
CA VAL A 215 22.17 -0.40 -4.05
C VAL A 215 22.30 0.62 -2.91
N GLU A 216 23.40 0.53 -2.16
CA GLU A 216 23.99 1.63 -1.37
C GLU A 216 25.47 1.77 -1.72
#